data_AF-A0A7C5VC07-F1
#
_entry.id   AF-A0A7C5VC07-F1
#
_cell.length_a   1.000
_cell.length_b   1.000
_cell.length_c   1.000
_cell.angle_alpha   90.00
_cell.angle_beta   90.00
_cell.angle_gamma   90.00
#
_symmetry.space_group_name_H-M   'P 1'
#
loop_
_entity.id
_entity.type
_entity.pdbx_description
1 polymer ?
#
loop_
_entity_poly.entity_id
_entity_poly.type
_entity_poly.pdbx_seq_one_letter_code
_entity_poly.pdbx_strand_id
1 'polypeptide(L)'
;YPGRGAHDSLHVTFTLLDAKNNAIWTETRGAALSAARVYPVSYRLNFGDKKPGLYFLQITAKAGEKSRTRQVRMFYPGHLRRTAETSGELDEFGPLRYIVEESQYRQWEEADSARRDSLIAAFWKERDPTPGTPENELREEFLKRVAFANANFVSLVKNRPGWQTDQGRVYIVYGPPNDIIHPAITRGNYRHEIWIYGRSPKQLTFIFRFDPETGEYRLLRTER
;
A
#
# COMPACT_ATOMS: atom_id res chain seq x y z
N TYR A 1 -27.96 -46.05 -11.54
CA TYR A 1 -26.66 -46.57 -12.02
C TYR A 1 -26.92 -47.75 -12.95
N PRO A 2 -26.12 -48.01 -14.01
CA PRO A 2 -24.78 -47.46 -14.30
C PRO A 2 -24.53 -47.02 -15.77
N GLY A 3 -23.46 -46.24 -16.02
CA GLY A 3 -22.94 -45.98 -17.38
C GLY A 3 -21.98 -44.79 -17.48
N ARG A 4 -20.69 -45.08 -17.71
CA ARG A 4 -19.53 -44.15 -17.80
C ARG A 4 -19.63 -43.14 -18.95
N GLY A 5 -19.10 -41.94 -18.71
CA GLY A 5 -18.65 -41.03 -19.77
C GLY A 5 -18.29 -39.64 -19.22
N ALA A 6 -16.99 -39.36 -19.09
CA ALA A 6 -16.37 -38.07 -18.77
C ALA A 6 -17.08 -37.19 -17.71
N HIS A 7 -16.51 -37.09 -16.51
CA HIS A 7 -16.85 -35.98 -15.62
C HIS A 7 -16.67 -34.67 -16.38
N ASP A 8 -17.77 -34.00 -16.76
CA ASP A 8 -17.75 -32.63 -17.25
C ASP A 8 -17.04 -31.81 -16.17
N SER A 9 -15.77 -31.54 -16.41
CA SER A 9 -14.89 -30.90 -15.45
C SER A 9 -14.88 -29.43 -15.81
N LEU A 10 -15.31 -28.60 -14.87
CA LEU A 10 -15.20 -27.17 -15.02
C LEU A 10 -13.72 -26.80 -14.92
N HIS A 11 -13.19 -26.21 -15.97
CA HIS A 11 -11.85 -25.64 -15.97
C HIS A 11 -11.98 -24.13 -15.84
N VAL A 12 -11.38 -23.58 -14.79
CA VAL A 12 -11.30 -22.12 -14.60
C VAL A 12 -9.86 -21.71 -14.86
N THR A 13 -9.66 -20.92 -15.92
CA THR A 13 -8.38 -20.32 -16.28
C THR A 13 -8.33 -18.89 -15.77
N PHE A 14 -7.31 -18.58 -14.98
CA PHE A 14 -6.97 -17.26 -14.48
C PHE A 14 -5.79 -16.74 -15.30
N THR A 15 -5.95 -15.59 -15.96
CA THR A 15 -4.89 -14.91 -16.70
C THR A 15 -4.70 -13.52 -16.13
N LEU A 16 -3.49 -13.22 -15.67
CA LEU A 16 -3.10 -11.87 -15.29
C LEU A 16 -2.62 -11.13 -16.55
N LEU A 17 -3.24 -10.00 -16.85
CA LEU A 17 -2.91 -9.13 -17.96
C LEU A 17 -2.29 -7.84 -17.45
N ASP A 18 -1.23 -7.36 -18.10
CA ASP A 18 -0.65 -6.03 -17.84
C ASP A 18 -1.57 -4.90 -18.35
N ALA A 19 -1.16 -3.64 -18.15
CA ALA A 19 -1.90 -2.47 -18.60
C ALA A 19 -2.07 -2.37 -20.13
N LYS A 20 -1.27 -3.11 -20.91
CA LYS A 20 -1.34 -3.21 -22.37
C LYS A 20 -2.15 -4.44 -22.82
N ASN A 21 -2.85 -5.11 -21.90
CA ASN A 21 -3.57 -6.38 -22.11
C ASN A 21 -2.67 -7.56 -22.53
N ASN A 22 -1.37 -7.53 -22.28
CA ASN A 22 -0.51 -8.68 -22.51
C ASN A 22 -0.67 -9.68 -21.37
N ALA A 23 -0.82 -10.96 -21.71
CA ALA A 23 -0.81 -12.04 -20.72
C ALA A 23 0.58 -12.24 -20.14
N ILE A 24 0.72 -12.03 -18.83
CA ILE A 24 2.01 -12.12 -18.11
C ILE A 24 2.04 -13.28 -17.11
N TRP A 25 0.89 -13.90 -16.84
CA TRP A 25 0.76 -15.08 -16.00
C TRP A 25 -0.57 -15.77 -16.30
N THR A 26 -0.57 -17.10 -16.33
CA THR A 26 -1.79 -17.90 -16.53
C THR A 26 -1.74 -19.15 -15.68
N GLU A 27 -2.87 -19.51 -15.08
CA GLU A 27 -3.06 -20.74 -14.32
C GLU A 27 -4.45 -21.32 -14.59
N THR A 28 -4.54 -22.63 -14.80
CA THR A 28 -5.81 -23.33 -14.97
C THR A 28 -6.05 -24.27 -13.79
N ARG A 29 -7.25 -24.21 -13.21
CA ARG A 29 -7.69 -25.09 -12.13
C ARG A 29 -8.94 -25.86 -12.55
N GLY A 30 -8.91 -27.17 -12.34
CA GLY A 30 -10.11 -28.00 -12.44
C GLY A 30 -10.96 -27.87 -11.18
N ALA A 31 -12.28 -27.84 -11.35
CA ALA A 31 -13.26 -27.96 -10.28
C ALA A 31 -14.25 -29.08 -10.63
N ALA A 32 -14.52 -29.95 -9.65
CA ALA A 32 -15.58 -30.94 -9.78
C ALA A 32 -16.93 -30.21 -9.80
N LEU A 33 -17.76 -30.50 -10.81
CA LEU A 33 -19.12 -29.99 -10.86
C LEU A 33 -19.98 -30.72 -9.81
N SER A 34 -20.62 -29.96 -8.92
CA SER A 34 -21.69 -30.48 -8.06
C SER A 34 -23.03 -30.43 -8.80
N ALA A 35 -24.01 -31.22 -8.36
CA ALA A 35 -25.37 -31.17 -8.91
C ALA A 35 -26.13 -29.86 -8.60
N ALA A 36 -25.56 -28.95 -7.80
CA ALA A 36 -26.19 -27.67 -7.47
C ALA A 36 -26.16 -26.68 -8.64
N ARG A 37 -27.24 -25.89 -8.79
CA ARG A 37 -27.35 -24.84 -9.83
C ARG A 37 -26.36 -23.68 -9.65
N VAL A 38 -25.94 -23.40 -8.41
CA VAL A 38 -24.94 -22.40 -8.07
C VAL A 38 -23.95 -23.03 -7.10
N TYR A 39 -22.67 -22.95 -7.42
CA TYR A 39 -21.60 -23.52 -6.61
C TYR A 39 -20.54 -22.45 -6.31
N PRO A 40 -20.45 -21.93 -5.07
CA PRO A 40 -19.44 -20.97 -4.69
C PRO A 40 -18.07 -21.66 -4.59
N VAL A 41 -17.06 -21.08 -5.22
CA VAL A 41 -15.69 -21.57 -5.18
C VAL A 41 -14.74 -20.40 -4.90
N SER A 42 -13.74 -20.66 -4.07
CA SER A 42 -12.69 -19.71 -3.70
C SER A 42 -11.34 -20.26 -4.13
N TYR A 43 -10.57 -19.44 -4.84
CA TYR A 43 -9.23 -19.77 -5.29
C TYR A 43 -8.21 -18.84 -4.64
N ARG A 44 -7.12 -19.41 -4.12
CA ARG A 44 -5.95 -18.64 -3.71
C ARG A 44 -4.97 -18.63 -4.88
N LEU A 45 -4.80 -17.46 -5.50
CA LEU A 45 -3.87 -17.27 -6.61
C LEU A 45 -2.55 -16.74 -6.06
N ASN A 46 -1.44 -17.26 -6.57
CA ASN A 46 -0.11 -16.77 -6.25
C ASN A 46 0.52 -16.18 -7.52
N PHE A 47 0.68 -14.87 -7.55
CA PHE A 47 1.27 -14.18 -8.69
C PHE A 47 2.80 -14.10 -8.59
N GLY A 48 3.42 -14.58 -7.52
CA GLY A 48 4.88 -14.61 -7.32
C GLY A 48 5.48 -13.20 -7.35
N ASP A 49 6.65 -13.08 -7.98
CA ASP A 49 7.44 -11.84 -8.06
C ASP A 49 6.92 -10.83 -9.09
N LYS A 50 5.62 -10.85 -9.42
CA LYS A 50 5.06 -9.81 -10.29
C LYS A 50 5.23 -8.46 -9.63
N LYS A 51 5.58 -7.48 -10.47
CA LYS A 51 5.72 -6.11 -10.01
C LYS A 51 4.42 -5.67 -9.35
N PRO A 52 4.49 -4.91 -8.26
CA PRO A 52 3.29 -4.32 -7.70
C PRO A 52 2.67 -3.33 -8.70
N GLY A 53 1.35 -3.31 -8.82
CA GLY A 53 0.68 -2.46 -9.80
C GLY A 53 -0.71 -2.89 -10.17
N LEU A 54 -1.31 -2.14 -11.09
CA LEU A 54 -2.59 -2.50 -11.69
C LEU A 54 -2.43 -3.59 -12.75
N TYR A 55 -3.31 -4.57 -12.64
CA TYR A 55 -3.47 -5.66 -13.58
C TYR A 55 -4.95 -5.87 -13.89
N PHE A 56 -5.21 -6.61 -14.94
CA PHE A 56 -6.51 -7.23 -15.14
C PHE A 56 -6.41 -8.73 -14.89
N LEU A 57 -7.30 -9.24 -14.04
CA LEU A 57 -7.49 -10.68 -13.90
C LEU A 57 -8.62 -11.09 -14.85
N GLN A 58 -8.26 -11.78 -15.92
CA GLN A 58 -9.21 -12.46 -16.79
C GLN A 58 -9.48 -13.86 -16.23
N ILE A 59 -10.76 -14.16 -16.03
CA ILE A 59 -11.27 -15.43 -15.52
C ILE A 59 -12.10 -16.07 -16.61
N THR A 60 -11.64 -17.19 -17.14
CA THR A 60 -12.35 -17.96 -18.17
C THR A 60 -12.80 -19.28 -17.57
N ALA A 61 -14.12 -19.49 -17.48
CA ALA A 61 -14.72 -20.75 -17.08
C ALA A 61 -15.11 -21.55 -18.34
N LYS A 62 -14.66 -22.80 -18.46
CA LYS A 62 -14.96 -23.71 -19.56
C LYS A 62 -15.48 -25.05 -19.04
N ALA A 63 -16.60 -25.52 -19.59
CA ALA A 63 -17.15 -26.86 -19.33
C ALA A 63 -17.64 -27.44 -20.68
N GLY A 64 -17.00 -28.51 -21.13
CA GLY A 64 -17.17 -29.03 -22.49
C GLY A 64 -16.90 -27.95 -23.56
N GLU A 65 -17.87 -27.76 -24.45
CA GLU A 65 -17.87 -26.75 -25.52
C GLU A 65 -18.19 -25.33 -25.01
N LYS A 66 -18.78 -25.20 -23.81
CA LYS A 66 -19.25 -23.90 -23.31
C LYS A 66 -18.14 -23.16 -22.59
N SER A 67 -17.99 -21.87 -22.88
CA SER A 67 -17.08 -20.98 -22.15
C SER A 67 -17.72 -19.63 -21.82
N ARG A 68 -17.23 -19.03 -20.73
CA ARG A 68 -17.55 -17.67 -20.30
C ARG A 68 -16.29 -17.01 -19.76
N THR A 69 -16.04 -15.79 -20.20
CA THR A 69 -14.87 -15.01 -19.78
C THR A 69 -15.35 -13.73 -19.08
N ARG A 70 -14.68 -13.38 -17.99
CA ARG A 70 -14.86 -12.10 -17.30
C ARG A 70 -13.51 -11.52 -16.93
N GLN A 71 -13.33 -10.24 -17.20
CA GLN A 71 -12.14 -9.50 -16.80
C GLN A 71 -12.49 -8.59 -15.62
N VAL A 72 -11.63 -8.58 -14.60
CA VAL A 72 -11.76 -7.68 -13.44
C VAL A 72 -10.45 -6.91 -13.26
N ARG A 73 -10.55 -5.61 -12.99
CA ARG A 73 -9.37 -4.81 -12.65
C ARG A 73 -8.98 -5.10 -11.21
N MET A 74 -7.70 -5.35 -10.97
CA MET A 74 -7.16 -5.58 -9.63
C MET A 74 -5.83 -4.87 -9.44
N PHE A 75 -5.53 -4.52 -8.20
CA PHE A 75 -4.20 -4.08 -7.81
C PHE A 75 -3.48 -5.25 -7.13
N TYR A 76 -2.32 -5.63 -7.65
CA TYR A 76 -1.45 -6.60 -7.01
C TYR A 76 -0.40 -5.84 -6.19
N PRO A 77 -0.35 -6.00 -4.86
CA PRO A 77 0.61 -5.28 -4.02
C PRO A 77 2.04 -5.87 -4.07
N GLY A 78 2.24 -7.02 -4.74
CA GLY A 78 3.49 -7.78 -4.69
C GLY A 78 3.67 -8.58 -3.41
N HIS A 79 4.76 -9.34 -3.35
CA HIS A 79 5.34 -9.71 -2.07
C HIS A 79 5.88 -8.43 -1.43
N LEU A 80 5.15 -7.87 -0.46
CA LEU A 80 5.71 -6.97 0.53
C LEU A 80 6.76 -7.78 1.30
N ARG A 81 7.95 -7.94 0.73
CA ARG A 81 9.08 -8.48 1.44
C ARG A 81 9.33 -7.46 2.54
N ARG A 82 8.95 -7.83 3.75
CA ARG A 82 9.22 -7.10 4.99
C ARG A 82 10.74 -7.00 5.13
N THR A 83 11.36 -6.08 4.42
CA THR A 83 12.75 -5.68 4.70
C THR A 83 12.67 -4.71 5.86
N ALA A 84 12.44 -5.27 7.04
CA ALA A 84 12.96 -4.70 8.28
C ALA A 84 14.47 -4.95 8.27
N GLU A 85 15.21 -4.26 7.40
CA GLU A 85 16.65 -4.45 7.25
C GLU A 85 17.25 -3.35 6.34
N THR A 86 17.19 -2.09 6.76
CA THR A 86 18.26 -1.11 6.50
C THR A 86 18.05 0.14 7.36
N SER A 87 18.60 0.10 8.58
CA SER A 87 19.04 1.31 9.28
C SER A 87 20.27 1.97 8.60
N GLY A 88 20.72 1.45 7.45
CA GLY A 88 21.89 1.94 6.71
C GLY A 88 21.63 2.98 5.61
N GLU A 89 20.39 3.20 5.16
CA GLU A 89 20.09 4.13 4.04
C GLU A 89 18.68 4.77 4.16
N LEU A 90 18.21 5.05 5.37
CA LEU A 90 16.98 5.84 5.53
C LEU A 90 17.31 7.30 5.21
N ASP A 91 16.65 7.84 4.19
CA ASP A 91 16.66 9.29 3.91
C ASP A 91 16.00 10.03 5.10
N GLU A 92 16.84 10.58 5.97
CA GLU A 92 16.40 11.42 7.08
C GLU A 92 16.00 12.81 6.60
N PHE A 93 16.73 13.36 5.62
CA PHE A 93 16.56 14.75 5.21
C PHE A 93 15.22 14.98 4.53
N GLY A 94 14.86 14.19 3.52
CA GLY A 94 13.63 14.37 2.75
C GLY A 94 12.36 14.51 3.61
N PRO A 95 12.12 13.60 4.56
CA PRO A 95 10.96 13.66 5.45
C PRO A 95 10.95 14.83 6.44
N LEU A 96 12.10 15.49 6.73
CA LEU A 96 12.16 16.63 7.66
C LEU A 96 11.27 17.78 7.20
N ARG A 97 10.97 17.88 5.90
CA ARG A 97 10.04 18.88 5.34
C ARG A 97 8.66 18.90 5.99
N TYR A 98 8.27 17.83 6.69
CA TYR A 98 6.97 17.73 7.35
C TYR A 98 6.97 18.28 8.78
N ILE A 99 8.14 18.45 9.39
CA ILE A 99 8.29 18.91 10.77
C ILE A 99 9.16 20.17 10.91
N VAL A 100 9.85 20.55 9.83
CA VAL A 100 10.64 21.77 9.71
C VAL A 100 9.83 22.83 8.96
N GLU A 101 10.03 24.09 9.30
CA GLU A 101 9.41 25.21 8.59
C GLU A 101 9.94 25.29 7.14
N GLU A 102 9.08 25.63 6.20
CA GLU A 102 9.38 25.52 4.76
C GLU A 102 10.59 26.37 4.35
N SER A 103 10.73 27.60 4.88
CA SER A 103 11.89 28.45 4.56
C SER A 103 13.20 27.87 5.11
N GLN A 104 13.18 27.31 6.32
CA GLN A 104 14.32 26.61 6.90
C GLN A 104 14.70 25.35 6.11
N TYR A 105 13.72 24.55 5.69
CA TYR A 105 13.97 23.36 4.88
C TYR A 105 14.63 23.71 3.53
N ARG A 106 14.15 24.75 2.84
CA ARG A 106 14.74 25.24 1.58
C ARG A 106 16.19 25.69 1.76
N GLN A 107 16.47 26.42 2.84
CA GLN A 107 17.85 26.81 3.15
C GLN A 107 18.78 25.60 3.30
N TRP A 108 18.28 24.50 3.87
CA TRP A 108 19.07 23.27 4.04
C TRP A 108 19.22 22.49 2.73
N GLU A 109 18.23 22.56 1.84
CA GLU A 109 18.28 21.96 0.51
C GLU A 109 19.37 22.60 -0.36
N GLU A 110 19.54 23.92 -0.25
CA GLU A 110 20.58 24.69 -0.95
C GLU A 110 21.99 24.52 -0.34
N ALA A 111 22.09 24.07 0.92
CA ALA A 111 23.36 23.83 1.58
C ALA A 111 24.09 22.60 1.00
N ASP A 112 25.43 22.63 1.02
CA ASP A 112 26.24 21.44 0.76
C ASP A 112 26.00 20.35 1.81
N SER A 113 26.42 19.11 1.50
CA SER A 113 26.13 17.94 2.34
C SER A 113 26.66 18.09 3.77
N ALA A 114 27.91 18.54 3.95
CA ALA A 114 28.51 18.68 5.27
C ALA A 114 27.82 19.76 6.11
N ARG A 115 27.44 20.87 5.47
CA ARG A 115 26.70 21.94 6.12
C ARG A 115 25.28 21.48 6.49
N ARG A 116 24.60 20.77 5.59
CA ARG A 116 23.27 20.20 5.84
C ARG A 116 23.28 19.24 7.02
N ASP A 117 24.23 18.31 7.07
CA ASP A 117 24.35 17.35 8.17
C ASP A 117 24.55 18.07 9.51
N SER A 118 25.37 19.13 9.52
CA SER A 118 25.57 19.97 10.71
C SER A 118 24.29 20.71 11.14
N LEU A 119 23.50 21.20 10.19
CA LEU A 119 22.23 21.88 10.44
C LEU A 119 21.18 20.92 11.01
N ILE A 120 21.08 19.71 10.44
CA ILE A 120 20.19 18.64 10.94
C ILE A 120 20.60 18.22 12.35
N ALA A 121 21.90 18.03 12.60
CA ALA A 121 22.40 17.68 13.93
C ALA A 121 22.07 18.77 14.97
N ALA A 122 22.23 20.04 14.61
CA ALA A 122 21.86 21.16 15.48
C ALA A 122 20.34 21.22 15.75
N PHE A 123 19.52 21.00 14.73
CA PHE A 123 18.06 20.98 14.84
C PHE A 123 17.57 19.95 15.86
N TRP A 124 18.13 18.74 15.80
CA TRP A 124 17.78 17.69 16.75
C TRP A 124 18.33 17.98 18.14
N LYS A 125 19.58 18.43 18.26
CA LYS A 125 20.19 18.78 19.54
C LYS A 125 19.39 19.83 20.32
N GLU A 126 18.82 20.83 19.63
CA GLU A 126 17.96 21.84 20.25
C GLU A 126 16.63 21.26 20.77
N ARG A 127 16.16 20.16 20.16
CA ARG A 127 14.89 19.50 20.45
C ARG A 127 15.04 18.24 21.29
N ASP A 128 16.22 17.99 21.84
CA ASP A 128 16.47 16.83 22.67
C ASP A 128 15.68 16.92 23.99
N PRO A 129 14.69 16.04 24.24
CA PRO A 129 13.94 16.04 25.49
C PRO A 129 14.79 15.62 26.69
N THR A 130 15.85 14.84 26.45
CA THR A 130 16.67 14.20 27.47
C THR A 130 18.15 14.35 27.13
N PRO A 131 18.70 15.58 27.12
CA PRO A 131 20.08 15.85 26.68
C PRO A 131 21.19 15.20 27.54
N GLY A 132 20.82 14.47 28.60
CA GLY A 132 21.72 13.65 29.41
C GLY A 132 21.91 12.22 28.89
N THR A 133 21.12 11.78 27.90
CA THR A 133 21.32 10.51 27.19
C THR A 133 22.11 10.75 25.90
N PRO A 134 22.87 9.74 25.41
CA PRO A 134 23.54 9.86 24.12
C PRO A 134 22.57 9.86 22.92
N GLU A 135 21.36 9.33 23.10
CA GLU A 135 20.32 9.26 22.08
C GLU A 135 19.30 10.40 22.17
N ASN A 136 18.82 10.88 21.02
CA ASN A 136 17.73 11.84 20.95
C ASN A 136 16.42 11.10 20.59
N GLU A 137 15.50 11.02 21.53
CA GLU A 137 14.28 10.20 21.44
C GLU A 137 13.30 10.75 20.40
N LEU A 138 13.26 12.07 20.17
CA LEU A 138 12.42 12.65 19.11
C LEU A 138 12.94 12.28 17.73
N ARG A 139 14.26 12.34 17.53
CA ARG A 139 14.90 11.90 16.28
C ARG A 139 14.65 10.42 16.06
N GLU A 140 14.80 9.60 17.09
CA GLU A 140 14.58 8.16 16.99
C GLU A 140 13.12 7.84 16.62
N GLU A 141 12.15 8.45 17.29
CA GLU A 141 10.73 8.28 16.98
C GLU A 141 10.38 8.77 15.57
N PHE A 142 10.95 9.91 15.15
CA PHE A 142 10.80 10.39 13.77
C PHE A 142 11.31 9.38 12.75
N LEU A 143 12.54 8.88 12.93
CA LEU A 143 13.13 7.87 12.04
C LEU A 143 12.34 6.56 12.05
N LYS A 144 11.81 6.13 13.21
CA LYS A 144 10.89 4.99 13.32
C LYS A 144 9.64 5.18 12.45
N ARG A 145 9.05 6.38 12.46
CA ARG A 145 7.88 6.69 11.63
C ARG A 145 8.20 6.76 10.14
N VAL A 146 9.35 7.31 9.77
CA VAL A 146 9.83 7.30 8.37
C VAL A 146 10.02 5.87 7.87
N ALA A 147 10.68 5.03 8.65
CA ALA A 147 10.88 3.61 8.32
C ALA A 147 9.54 2.89 8.18
N PHE A 148 8.60 3.12 9.09
CA PHE A 148 7.26 2.56 9.00
C PHE A 148 6.53 3.02 7.73
N ALA A 149 6.58 4.31 7.42
CA ALA A 149 5.97 4.84 6.22
C ALA A 149 6.55 4.19 4.96
N ASN A 150 7.87 4.09 4.87
CA ASN A 150 8.58 3.44 3.76
C ASN A 150 8.35 1.94 3.66
N ALA A 151 7.96 1.26 4.75
CA ALA A 151 7.61 -0.16 4.70
C ALA A 151 6.16 -0.41 4.27
N ASN A 152 5.23 0.50 4.60
CA ASN A 152 3.79 0.24 4.48
C ASN A 152 3.10 1.03 3.37
N PHE A 153 3.63 2.19 2.97
CA PHE A 153 2.92 3.12 2.08
C PHE A 153 3.66 3.40 0.77
N VAL A 154 4.59 2.54 0.35
CA VAL A 154 5.33 2.74 -0.91
C VAL A 154 4.38 2.80 -2.09
N SER A 155 4.52 3.83 -2.93
CA SER A 155 3.87 3.84 -4.23
C SER A 155 4.79 3.24 -5.28
N LEU A 156 4.44 2.01 -5.65
CA LEU A 156 5.24 1.21 -6.57
C LEU A 156 4.99 1.61 -8.02
N VAL A 157 3.80 2.15 -8.33
CA VAL A 157 3.47 2.67 -9.67
C VAL A 157 4.20 3.98 -9.95
N LYS A 158 4.31 4.87 -8.97
CA LYS A 158 5.03 6.15 -9.09
C LYS A 158 6.51 6.05 -8.73
N ASN A 159 6.98 4.87 -8.31
CA ASN A 159 8.34 4.63 -7.84
C ASN A 159 8.79 5.67 -6.79
N ARG A 160 7.95 5.93 -5.79
CA ARG A 160 8.25 6.86 -4.70
C ARG A 160 8.21 6.18 -3.33
N PRO A 161 9.11 6.56 -2.41
CA PRO A 161 9.15 6.00 -1.07
C PRO A 161 7.88 6.36 -0.30
N GLY A 162 7.55 5.55 0.70
CA GLY A 162 6.30 5.68 1.43
C GLY A 162 6.15 7.01 2.16
N TRP A 163 7.26 7.61 2.63
CA TRP A 163 7.25 8.94 3.24
C TRP A 163 6.67 10.03 2.33
N GLN A 164 6.78 9.89 1.01
CA GLN A 164 6.25 10.86 0.03
C GLN A 164 4.75 10.69 -0.27
N THR A 165 4.12 9.64 0.23
CA THR A 165 2.68 9.42 0.04
C THR A 165 1.86 10.20 1.07
N ASP A 166 0.56 10.38 0.79
CA ASP A 166 -0.30 11.12 1.71
C ASP A 166 -0.45 10.38 3.06
N GLN A 167 -0.53 9.03 3.03
CA GLN A 167 -0.52 8.21 4.25
C GLN A 167 0.81 8.33 5.00
N GLY A 168 1.94 8.27 4.30
CA GLY A 168 3.26 8.41 4.92
C GLY A 168 3.45 9.77 5.57
N ARG A 169 3.08 10.86 4.87
CA ARG A 169 3.10 12.21 5.43
C ARG A 169 2.27 12.31 6.70
N VAL A 170 1.02 11.84 6.70
CA VAL A 170 0.15 11.89 7.89
C VAL A 170 0.75 11.06 9.03
N TYR A 171 1.25 9.85 8.74
CA TYR A 171 1.84 8.99 9.75
C TYR A 171 3.11 9.58 10.38
N ILE A 172 3.96 10.25 9.59
CA ILE A 172 5.16 10.90 10.12
C ILE A 172 4.80 12.03 11.08
N VAL A 173 3.87 12.90 10.68
CA VAL A 173 3.45 14.07 11.48
C VAL A 173 2.69 13.66 12.74
N TYR A 174 1.70 12.79 12.61
CA TYR A 174 0.76 12.49 13.69
C TYR A 174 1.05 11.17 14.41
N GLY A 175 1.94 10.34 13.87
CA GLY A 175 2.21 9.00 14.40
C GLY A 175 1.08 8.01 14.08
N PRO A 176 1.00 6.90 14.83
CA PRO A 176 -0.05 5.91 14.65
C PRO A 176 -1.43 6.50 15.01
N PRO A 177 -2.47 6.27 14.19
CA PRO A 177 -3.83 6.68 14.53
C PRO A 177 -4.37 5.87 15.72
N ASN A 178 -5.33 6.45 16.44
CA ASN A 178 -6.07 5.75 17.49
C ASN A 178 -6.96 4.65 16.93
N ASP A 179 -7.62 4.91 15.79
CA ASP A 179 -8.51 3.96 15.12
C ASP A 179 -8.32 4.06 13.59
N ILE A 180 -8.41 2.91 12.92
CA ILE A 180 -8.45 2.81 11.44
C ILE A 180 -9.77 2.14 11.05
N ILE A 181 -10.58 2.81 10.23
CA ILE A 181 -11.85 2.29 9.71
C ILE A 181 -11.73 2.03 8.21
N HIS A 182 -12.21 0.85 7.79
CA HIS A 182 -12.34 0.47 6.39
C HIS A 182 -13.82 0.33 6.03
N PRO A 183 -14.46 1.38 5.47
CA PRO A 183 -15.86 1.32 5.06
C PRO A 183 -16.11 0.20 4.04
N ALA A 184 -17.31 -0.39 4.10
CA ALA A 184 -17.74 -1.38 3.11
C ALA A 184 -17.69 -0.78 1.69
N ILE A 185 -17.13 -1.56 0.76
CA ILE A 185 -17.05 -1.15 -0.64
C ILE A 185 -18.45 -1.28 -1.26
N THR A 186 -19.14 -0.17 -1.46
CA THR A 186 -20.38 -0.12 -2.24
C THR A 186 -20.07 -0.04 -3.73
N ARG A 187 -20.99 -0.51 -4.59
CA ARG A 187 -20.78 -0.54 -6.05
C ARG A 187 -20.44 0.85 -6.57
N GLY A 188 -19.28 0.99 -7.22
CA GLY A 188 -18.81 2.23 -7.83
C GLY A 188 -17.84 3.06 -6.97
N ASN A 189 -17.64 2.72 -5.69
CA ASN A 189 -16.72 3.45 -4.83
C ASN A 189 -15.33 2.77 -4.74
N TYR A 190 -14.29 3.58 -4.73
CA TYR A 190 -12.93 3.15 -4.42
C TYR A 190 -12.82 2.79 -2.92
N ARG A 191 -11.82 1.96 -2.57
CA ARG A 191 -11.55 1.61 -1.16
C ARG A 191 -11.19 2.88 -0.39
N HIS A 192 -11.74 3.01 0.81
CA HIS A 192 -11.40 4.09 1.71
C HIS A 192 -10.71 3.55 2.95
N GLU A 193 -9.86 4.38 3.52
CA GLU A 193 -9.22 4.15 4.80
C GLU A 193 -9.34 5.44 5.62
N ILE A 194 -9.90 5.33 6.82
CA ILE A 194 -10.20 6.49 7.66
C ILE A 194 -9.36 6.37 8.92
N TRP A 195 -8.47 7.33 9.16
CA TRP A 195 -7.60 7.38 10.33
C TRP A 195 -8.12 8.41 11.31
N ILE A 196 -8.31 8.00 12.56
CA ILE A 196 -8.85 8.84 13.62
C ILE A 196 -7.75 9.09 14.66
N TYR A 197 -7.57 10.36 15.03
CA TYR A 197 -6.66 10.81 16.06
C TYR A 197 -7.43 11.57 17.15
N GLY A 198 -7.10 11.29 18.41
CA GLY A 198 -7.78 11.84 19.57
C GLY A 198 -9.19 11.28 19.77
N ARG A 199 -9.96 11.99 20.60
CA ARG A 199 -11.37 11.71 20.90
C ARG A 199 -12.16 13.01 20.82
N SER A 200 -13.47 12.90 20.61
CA SER A 200 -14.38 14.05 20.65
C SER A 200 -14.21 14.84 21.96
N PRO A 201 -14.17 16.19 21.93
CA PRO A 201 -14.40 17.06 20.77
C PRO A 201 -13.14 17.46 19.99
N LYS A 202 -11.95 16.96 20.35
CA LYS A 202 -10.66 17.29 19.68
C LYS A 202 -10.26 16.22 18.66
N GLN A 203 -11.24 15.56 18.05
CA GLN A 203 -10.99 14.48 17.10
C GLN A 203 -10.50 15.03 15.77
N LEU A 204 -9.41 14.49 15.25
CA LEU A 204 -8.90 14.79 13.92
C LEU A 204 -9.03 13.53 13.06
N THR A 205 -9.71 13.64 11.93
CA THR A 205 -9.96 12.49 11.03
C THR A 205 -9.35 12.75 9.67
N PHE A 206 -8.58 11.79 9.16
CA PHE A 206 -8.07 11.78 7.78
C PHE A 206 -8.77 10.69 6.99
N ILE A 207 -9.36 11.06 5.86
CA ILE A 207 -10.03 10.11 4.97
C ILE A 207 -9.20 9.95 3.72
N PHE A 208 -8.70 8.75 3.51
CA PHE A 208 -7.97 8.38 2.32
C PHE A 208 -8.84 7.57 1.37
N ARG A 209 -8.59 7.74 0.07
CA ARG A 209 -9.22 6.97 -1.01
C ARG A 209 -8.14 6.31 -1.84
N PHE A 210 -8.25 5.01 -2.05
CA PHE A 210 -7.36 4.27 -2.92
C PHE A 210 -7.50 4.77 -4.35
N ASP A 211 -6.41 5.25 -4.91
CA ASP A 211 -6.30 5.60 -6.31
C ASP A 211 -5.66 4.42 -7.06
N PRO A 212 -6.43 3.69 -7.88
CA PRO A 212 -5.90 2.56 -8.63
C PRO A 212 -4.82 3.01 -9.62
N GLU A 213 -4.93 4.18 -10.25
CA GLU A 213 -3.98 4.62 -11.27
C GLU A 213 -2.57 4.83 -10.71
N THR A 214 -2.48 5.20 -9.44
CA THR A 214 -1.21 5.46 -8.75
C THR A 214 -0.85 4.37 -7.74
N GLY A 215 -1.78 3.44 -7.47
CA GLY A 215 -1.56 2.31 -6.57
C GLY A 215 -1.38 2.71 -5.10
N GLU A 216 -1.87 3.89 -4.72
CA GLU A 216 -1.69 4.47 -3.39
C GLU A 216 -2.99 5.07 -2.86
N TYR A 217 -3.07 5.25 -1.55
CA TYR A 217 -4.14 5.99 -0.93
C TYR A 217 -3.84 7.49 -0.98
N ARG A 218 -4.78 8.25 -1.55
CA ARG A 218 -4.73 9.71 -1.62
C ARG A 218 -5.60 10.32 -0.54
N LEU A 219 -5.11 11.36 0.12
CA LEU A 219 -5.88 12.09 1.12
C LEU A 219 -7.03 12.81 0.42
N LEU A 220 -8.25 12.40 0.73
CA LEU A 220 -9.46 12.97 0.17
C LEU A 220 -9.93 14.19 0.97
N ARG A 221 -9.94 14.09 2.30
CA ARG A 221 -10.34 15.17 3.20
C ARG A 221 -9.81 14.99 4.62
N THR A 222 -9.74 16.10 5.33
CA THR A 222 -9.42 16.18 6.77
C THR A 222 -10.59 16.82 7.51
N GLU A 223 -11.00 16.22 8.62
CA GLU A 223 -12.11 16.70 9.47
C GLU A 223 -11.60 16.99 10.88
N ARG A 224 -12.10 18.06 11.52
CA ARG A 224 -11.73 18.54 12.86
C ARG A 224 -12.97 18.87 13.67
#